data_AF-A0A8H2RS34-F1
#
_entry.id   AF-A0A8H2RS34-F1
#
_cell.length_a   1.000
_cell.length_b   1.000
_cell.length_c   1.000
_cell.angle_alpha   90.00
_cell.angle_beta   90.00
_cell.angle_gamma   90.00
#
_symmetry.space_group_name_H-M   'P 1'
#
loop_
_entity.id
_entity.type
_entity.pdbx_description
1 polymer ?
#
loop_
_entity_poly.entity_id
_entity_poly.type
_entity_poly.pdbx_seq_one_letter_code
_entity_poly.pdbx_strand_id
1 'polypeptide(L)' 'MRSGARFYCKTAPIGFNIYDNEEKLRLKTTYQAREEAEAEGQRLNLERFQNVLSDRESMPAL' A
#
# COMPACT_ATOMS: atom_id res chain seq x y z
N MET A 1 -24.02 -13.81 32.59
CA MET A 1 -22.88 -14.40 31.85
C MET A 1 -23.14 -14.20 30.36
N ARG A 2 -22.38 -13.35 29.65
CA ARG A 2 -22.56 -13.18 28.19
C ARG A 2 -21.73 -14.22 27.45
N SER A 3 -22.40 -15.21 26.88
CA SER A 3 -21.80 -16.13 25.91
C SER A 3 -21.78 -15.45 24.55
N GLY A 4 -20.61 -15.41 23.90
CA GLY A 4 -20.45 -14.91 22.54
C GLY A 4 -19.73 -15.96 21.70
N ALA A 5 -20.25 -16.23 20.50
CA ALA A 5 -19.61 -17.12 19.55
C ALA A 5 -18.61 -16.36 18.68
N ARG A 6 -17.43 -16.94 18.45
CA ARG A 6 -16.45 -16.43 17.47
C ARG A 6 -16.65 -17.17 16.16
N PHE A 7 -16.81 -16.41 15.08
CA PHE A 7 -16.87 -16.96 13.73
C PHE A 7 -15.60 -16.54 13.00
N TYR A 8 -14.85 -17.54 12.53
CA TYR A 8 -13.66 -17.32 11.72
C TYR A 8 -14.04 -17.39 10.25
N CYS A 9 -13.51 -16.46 9.47
CA CYS A 9 -13.68 -16.49 8.02
C CYS A 9 -12.96 -17.72 7.47
N LYS A 10 -13.66 -18.56 6.69
CA LYS A 10 -13.09 -19.75 6.05
C LYS A 10 -12.55 -19.47 4.64
N THR A 11 -12.76 -18.26 4.13
CA THR A 11 -12.35 -17.89 2.78
C THR A 11 -10.83 -17.79 2.70
N ALA A 12 -10.25 -18.38 1.67
CA ALA A 12 -8.82 -18.22 1.40
C ALA A 12 -8.50 -16.74 1.11
N PRO A 13 -7.35 -16.21 1.56
CA PRO A 13 -6.90 -14.89 1.15
C PRO A 13 -6.73 -14.85 -0.38
N ILE A 14 -7.23 -13.79 -1.00
CA ILE A 14 -7.26 -13.62 -2.47
C ILE A 14 -5.92 -13.04 -3.00
N GLY A 15 -5.04 -12.60 -2.11
CA GLY A 15 -3.73 -12.05 -2.42
C GLY A 15 -3.40 -10.83 -1.57
N PHE A 16 -2.38 -10.09 -2.00
CA PHE A 16 -1.84 -8.91 -1.34
C PHE A 16 -2.18 -7.66 -2.14
N ASN A 17 -2.63 -6.61 -1.44
CA ASN A 17 -2.98 -5.34 -2.04
C ASN A 17 -2.10 -4.25 -1.48
N ILE A 18 -1.75 -3.30 -2.33
CA ILE A 18 -1.02 -2.10 -1.92
C ILE A 18 -2.04 -0.98 -1.73
N TYR A 19 -1.83 -0.19 -0.68
CA TYR A 19 -2.59 1.02 -0.39
C TYR A 19 -1.71 2.22 -0.62
N ASP A 20 -2.24 3.21 -1.35
CA ASP A 20 -1.66 4.52 -1.34
C ASP A 20 -2.00 5.22 -0.01
N ASN A 21 -0.96 5.75 0.64
CA ASN A 21 -1.07 6.40 1.93
C ASN A 21 -1.52 7.86 1.84
N GLU A 22 -1.35 8.52 0.70
CA GLU A 22 -1.80 9.91 0.51
C GLU A 22 -3.29 9.98 0.23
N GLU A 23 -3.74 9.34 -0.84
CA GLU A 23 -5.14 9.37 -1.28
C GLU A 23 -6.01 8.37 -0.50
N LYS A 24 -5.42 7.60 0.43
CA LYS A 24 -6.09 6.59 1.26
C LYS A 24 -6.88 5.58 0.43
N LEU A 25 -6.36 5.23 -0.74
CA LEU A 25 -7.02 4.33 -1.68
C LEU A 25 -6.28 3.01 -1.82
N ARG A 26 -7.03 1.98 -2.19
CA ARG A 26 -6.48 0.67 -2.57
C ARG A 26 -6.09 0.72 -4.05
N LEU A 27 -4.84 0.39 -4.36
CA LEU A 27 -4.41 0.21 -5.75
C LEU A 27 -5.11 -1.01 -6.36
N LYS A 28 -5.41 -0.93 -7.66
CA LYS A 28 -6.21 -1.95 -8.36
C LYS A 28 -5.50 -3.30 -8.45
N THR A 29 -4.18 -3.30 -8.47
CA THR A 29 -3.37 -4.52 -8.62
C THR A 29 -3.40 -5.36 -7.34
N THR A 30 -3.66 -6.66 -7.50
CA THR A 30 -3.54 -7.66 -6.44
C THR A 30 -2.39 -8.61 -6.80
N TYR A 31 -1.47 -8.80 -5.86
CA TYR A 31 -0.31 -9.67 -6.00
C TYR A 31 -0.59 -11.03 -5.37
N GLN A 32 -0.06 -12.09 -5.97
CA GLN A 32 -0.28 -13.46 -5.46
C GLN A 32 0.75 -13.81 -4.38
N ALA A 33 1.98 -13.33 -4.53
CA ALA A 33 3.04 -13.51 -3.54
C ALA A 33 3.28 -12.23 -2.74
N ARG A 34 3.76 -12.38 -1.51
CA ARG A 34 4.04 -11.26 -0.61
C ARG A 34 5.24 -10.47 -1.11
N GLU A 35 6.24 -11.19 -1.60
CA GLU A 35 7.50 -10.67 -2.12
C GLU A 35 7.27 -9.74 -3.31
N GLU A 36 6.31 -10.08 -4.18
CA GLU A 36 5.92 -9.24 -5.32
C GLU A 36 5.28 -7.92 -4.86
N ALA A 37 4.37 -7.98 -3.88
CA ALA A 37 3.74 -6.79 -3.32
C ALA A 37 4.74 -5.88 -2.61
N GLU A 38 5.68 -6.47 -1.87
CA GLU A 38 6.74 -5.74 -1.19
C GLU A 38 7.69 -5.05 -2.17
N ALA A 39 8.11 -5.77 -3.22
CA ALA A 39 8.97 -5.23 -4.27
C ALA A 39 8.31 -4.03 -4.99
N GLU A 40 7.03 -4.16 -5.36
CA GLU A 40 6.32 -3.03 -5.97
C GLU A 40 6.13 -1.88 -4.97
N GLY A 41 5.80 -2.16 -3.71
CA GLY A 41 5.68 -1.13 -2.68
C GLY A 41 6.97 -0.32 -2.51
N GLN A 42 8.13 -0.97 -2.55
CA GLN A 42 9.43 -0.30 -2.54
C GLN A 42 9.65 0.56 -3.79
N ARG A 43 9.30 0.04 -4.97
CA ARG A 43 9.40 0.77 -6.24
C ARG A 43 8.58 2.06 -6.23
N LEU A 44 7.30 1.97 -5.82
CA LEU A 44 6.39 3.10 -5.75
C LEU A 44 6.86 4.16 -4.73
N ASN A 45 7.37 3.73 -3.58
CA ASN A 45 7.91 4.64 -2.58
C ASN A 45 9.16 5.38 -3.07
N LEU A 46 10.04 4.69 -3.81
CA LEU A 46 11.23 5.32 -4.41
C LEU A 46 10.84 6.37 -5.46
N GLU A 47 9.91 6.03 -6.34
CA GLU A 47 9.38 6.94 -7.36
C GLU A 47 8.78 8.20 -6.72
N ARG A 48 7.92 8.02 -5.70
CA ARG A 48 7.33 9.15 -4.97
C ARG A 48 8.38 10.00 -4.25
N PHE A 49 9.39 9.37 -3.65
CA PHE A 49 10.50 10.09 -3.01
C PHE A 49 11.27 10.95 -4.01
N GLN A 50 11.58 10.43 -5.20
CA GLN A 50 12.25 11.18 -6.26
C GLN A 50 11.43 12.37 -6.76
N ASN A 51 10.11 12.19 -6.92
CA ASN A 51 9.21 13.27 -7.32
C ASN A 51 9.20 14.40 -6.27
N VAL A 52 9.07 14.05 -4.98
CA VAL A 52 9.08 15.02 -3.88
C VAL A 52 10.41 15.80 -3.82
N LEU A 53 11.55 15.16 -4.10
CA LEU A 53 12.84 15.86 -4.16
C LEU A 53 12.90 16.83 -5.35
N SER A 54 12.45 16.40 -6.53
CA SER A 54 12.45 17.22 -7.74
C SER A 54 11.55 18.46 -7.59
N ASP A 55 10.39 18.29 -6.96
CA ASP A 55 9.47 19.39 -6.66
C ASP A 55 10.08 20.43 -5.71
N ARG A 56 10.86 19.96 -4.72
CA ARG A 56 11.56 20.84 -3.78
C ARG A 56 12.69 21.63 -4.42
N GLU A 57 13.45 21.00 -5.32
CA GLU A 57 14.53 21.66 -6.06
C GLU A 57 13.98 22.71 -7.04
N SER A 58 12.77 22.51 -7.54
CA SER A 58 12.12 23.42 -8.49
C SER A 58 11.48 24.66 -7.85
N MET A 59 11.40 24.74 -6.52
CA MET A 59 10.85 25.89 -5.79
C MET A 59 11.98 26.86 -5.42
N PRO A 60 12.12 28.02 -6.09
CA PRO A 60 13.10 29.01 -5.70
C PRO A 60 12.73 29.58 -4.32
N ALA A 61 13.72 29.71 -3.44
CA ALA A 61 13.56 30.43 -2.18
C ALA A 61 13.14 31.89 -2.48
N LEU A 62 11.95 32.26 -2.03
CA LEU A 62 11.40 33.62 -2.09
C LEU A 62 12.04 34.51 -1.01
#